data_AF-A0A0B0EAY6-F1
#
_entry.id   AF-A0A0B0EAY6-F1
#
_cell.length_a   1.000
_cell.length_b   1.000
_cell.length_c   1.000
_cell.angle_alpha   90.00
_cell.angle_beta   90.00
_cell.angle_gamma   90.00
#
_symmetry.space_group_name_H-M   'P 1'
#
loop_
_entity.id
_entity.type
_entity.pdbx_description
1 polymer ?
#
loop_
_entity_poly.entity_id
_entity_poly.type
_entity_poly.pdbx_seq_one_letter_code
_entity_poly.pdbx_strand_id
1 'polypeptide(L)'
;MDALKYSEVADIAKLLFNRLEDVIFTTYPDLLQIKSSLETFDFCGLSISGSGSAFFGLCNDRHQAEVIKSKVESSGMGNVFVVTNVITP
;
A
#
# COMPACT_ATOMS: atom_id res chain seq x y z
N MET A 1 1.59 -1.22 -18.20
CA MET A 1 0.93 -2.54 -18.27
C MET A 1 1.96 -3.66 -18.27
N ASP A 2 3.10 -3.51 -18.93
CA ASP A 2 4.11 -4.57 -19.02
C ASP A 2 4.68 -5.00 -17.67
N ALA A 3 4.93 -4.05 -16.76
CA ALA A 3 5.44 -4.37 -15.42
C ALA A 3 4.49 -5.30 -14.62
N LEU A 4 3.18 -5.12 -14.75
CA LEU A 4 2.20 -5.99 -14.08
C LEU A 4 2.20 -7.43 -14.63
N LYS A 5 2.71 -7.63 -15.85
CA LYS A 5 2.74 -8.94 -16.51
C LYS A 5 4.08 -9.65 -16.38
N TYR A 6 5.17 -8.88 -16.36
CA TYR A 6 6.51 -9.41 -16.59
C TYR A 6 7.55 -8.98 -15.55
N SER A 7 7.18 -8.16 -14.57
CA SER A 7 8.11 -7.65 -13.57
C SER A 7 7.80 -8.17 -12.19
N GLU A 8 8.85 -8.21 -11.38
CA GLU A 8 8.77 -8.52 -9.96
C GLU A 8 8.07 -7.39 -9.19
N VAL A 9 7.52 -7.71 -8.02
CA VAL A 9 6.77 -6.77 -7.18
C VAL A 9 7.58 -5.50 -6.87
N ALA A 10 8.88 -5.64 -6.62
CA ALA A 10 9.77 -4.52 -6.33
C ALA A 10 9.88 -3.51 -7.50
N ASP A 11 9.76 -3.96 -8.75
CA ASP A 11 9.79 -3.08 -9.91
C ASP A 11 8.44 -2.41 -10.15
N ILE A 12 7.34 -3.14 -9.91
CA ILE A 12 5.99 -2.58 -9.92
C ILE A 12 5.87 -1.47 -8.85
N ALA A 13 6.44 -1.69 -7.67
CA ALA A 13 6.39 -0.74 -6.57
C ALA A 13 6.99 0.63 -6.91
N LYS A 14 8.07 0.67 -7.70
CA LYS A 14 8.71 1.92 -8.16
C LYS A 14 7.81 2.72 -9.11
N LEU A 15 6.79 2.10 -9.68
CA LEU A 15 5.86 2.70 -10.64
C LEU A 15 4.54 3.12 -9.99
N LEU A 16 4.38 2.93 -8.67
CA LEU A 16 3.19 3.41 -7.96
C LEU A 16 3.11 4.93 -8.05
N PHE A 17 1.96 5.42 -8.50
CA PHE A 17 1.72 6.83 -8.68
C PHE A 17 0.24 7.15 -8.53
N ASN A 18 -0.05 8.23 -7.81
CA ASN A 18 -1.37 8.81 -7.76
C ASN A 18 -1.27 10.33 -7.84
N ARG A 19 -1.78 10.91 -8.94
CA ARG A 19 -1.76 12.36 -9.21
C ARG A 19 -2.47 13.17 -8.12
N LEU A 20 -3.42 12.57 -7.40
CA LEU A 20 -4.19 13.27 -6.39
C LEU A 20 -3.43 13.41 -5.06
N GLU A 21 -2.30 12.71 -4.86
CA GLU A 21 -1.55 12.73 -3.59
C GLU A 21 -1.21 14.15 -3.12
N ASP A 22 -0.71 15.00 -4.03
CA ASP A 22 -0.36 16.39 -3.68
C ASP A 22 -1.56 17.17 -3.11
N VAL A 23 -2.73 17.02 -3.75
CA VAL A 23 -3.96 17.69 -3.32
C VAL A 23 -4.50 17.06 -2.03
N ILE A 24 -4.47 15.73 -1.93
CA ILE A 24 -4.96 14.99 -0.77
C ILE A 24 -4.16 15.38 0.48
N PHE A 25 -2.82 15.34 0.42
CA PHE A 25 -1.99 15.60 1.60
C PHE A 25 -1.95 17.09 1.98
N THR A 26 -2.18 17.99 1.02
CA THR A 26 -2.39 19.41 1.33
C THR A 26 -3.73 19.64 2.02
N THR A 27 -4.79 18.96 1.56
CA THR A 27 -6.16 19.15 2.10
C THR A 27 -6.38 18.42 3.42
N TYR A 28 -5.76 17.23 3.57
CA TYR A 28 -5.91 16.34 4.72
C TYR A 28 -4.52 15.92 5.23
N PRO A 29 -3.82 16.79 6.00
CA PRO A 29 -2.49 16.50 6.52
C PRO A 29 -2.42 15.25 7.41
N ASP A 30 -3.53 14.88 8.06
CA ASP A 30 -3.61 13.66 8.89
C ASP A 30 -3.38 12.39 8.05
N LEU A 31 -3.78 12.39 6.77
CA LEU A 31 -3.49 11.27 5.87
C LEU A 31 -1.99 11.16 5.55
N LEU A 32 -1.26 12.29 5.53
CA LEU A 32 0.19 12.26 5.37
C LEU A 32 0.86 11.65 6.61
N GLN A 33 0.36 11.95 7.82
CA GLN A 33 0.86 11.33 9.05
C GLN A 33 0.61 9.81 9.08
N ILE A 34 -0.56 9.37 8.60
CA ILE A 34 -0.87 7.94 8.43
C ILE A 34 0.09 7.32 7.40
N LYS A 35 0.31 7.97 6.24
CA LYS A 35 1.26 7.50 5.23
C LYS A 35 2.65 7.33 5.82
N SER A 36 3.19 8.34 6.51
CA SER A 36 4.51 8.27 7.14
C SER A 36 4.60 7.18 8.22
N SER A 37 3.51 6.92 8.94
CA SER A 37 3.48 5.81 9.91
C SER A 37 3.49 4.46 9.20
N LEU A 38 2.74 4.32 8.10
CA LEU A 38 2.72 3.11 7.28
C LEU A 38 4.04 2.85 6.54
N GLU A 39 4.77 3.90 6.15
CA GLU A 39 6.11 3.81 5.53
C GLU A 39 7.17 3.20 6.45
N THR A 40 6.91 3.09 7.76
CA THR A 40 7.81 2.40 8.70
C THR A 40 7.74 0.87 8.58
N PHE A 41 6.74 0.33 7.90
CA PHE A 41 6.61 -1.09 7.61
C PHE A 41 7.33 -1.46 6.31
N ASP A 42 7.73 -2.73 6.21
CA ASP A 42 8.54 -3.27 5.12
C ASP A 42 7.69 -3.57 3.86
N PHE A 43 6.97 -2.58 3.34
CA PHE A 43 6.29 -2.71 2.05
C PHE A 43 7.29 -2.60 0.90
N CYS A 44 7.03 -3.30 -0.20
CA CYS A 44 7.77 -3.08 -1.45
C CYS A 44 7.47 -1.68 -2.02
N GLY A 45 6.24 -1.21 -1.84
CA GLY A 45 5.79 0.13 -2.16
C GLY A 45 4.44 0.42 -1.51
N LEU A 46 4.16 1.69 -1.24
CA LEU A 46 2.95 2.15 -0.55
C LEU A 46 2.38 3.36 -1.29
N SER A 47 1.06 3.40 -1.49
CA SER A 47 0.37 4.57 -2.04
C SER A 47 -1.08 4.62 -1.54
N ILE A 48 -1.74 5.74 -1.82
CA ILE A 48 -3.16 5.93 -1.55
C ILE A 48 -3.98 5.67 -2.82
N SER A 49 -5.11 4.97 -2.67
CA SER A 49 -5.99 4.63 -3.80
C SER A 49 -6.95 5.78 -4.12
N GLY A 50 -6.97 6.21 -5.38
CA GLY A 50 -7.91 7.24 -5.86
C GLY A 50 -7.80 8.55 -5.07
N SER A 51 -8.93 9.08 -4.62
CA SER A 51 -8.97 10.28 -3.76
C SER A 51 -8.74 9.99 -2.28
N GLY A 52 -8.37 8.76 -1.91
CA GLY A 52 -8.31 8.30 -0.53
C GLY A 52 -9.67 7.89 0.06
N SER A 53 -9.75 7.50 1.34
CA SER A 53 -8.66 7.45 2.34
C SER A 53 -7.91 6.10 2.40
N ALA A 54 -8.24 5.16 1.50
CA ALA A 54 -7.67 3.82 1.54
C ALA A 54 -6.21 3.81 1.06
N PHE A 55 -5.31 3.33 1.92
CA PHE A 55 -3.93 3.01 1.57
C PHE A 55 -3.82 1.57 1.08
N PHE A 56 -2.87 1.33 0.18
CA PHE A 56 -2.49 -0.02 -0.23
C PHE A 56 -0.97 -0.12 -0.30
N GLY A 57 -0.46 -1.26 0.16
CA GLY A 57 0.95 -1.59 0.14
C GLY A 57 1.18 -2.89 -0.61
N LEU A 58 2.20 -2.92 -1.47
CA LEU A 58 2.65 -4.12 -2.15
C LEU A 58 3.58 -4.91 -1.22
N CYS A 59 3.41 -6.23 -1.18
CA CYS A 59 4.25 -7.15 -0.43
C CYS A 59 4.81 -8.21 -1.37
N ASN A 60 6.00 -8.72 -1.09
CA ASN A 60 6.66 -9.78 -1.87
C ASN A 60 5.84 -11.07 -1.88
N ASP A 61 5.28 -11.43 -0.73
CA ASP A 61 4.50 -12.63 -0.56
C ASP A 61 3.42 -12.48 0.52
N ARG A 62 2.62 -13.53 0.67
CA ARG A 62 1.55 -13.58 1.67
C ARG A 62 2.09 -13.51 3.11
N HIS A 63 3.26 -14.09 3.39
CA HIS A 63 3.81 -14.09 4.74
C HIS A 63 4.16 -12.68 5.19
N GLN A 64 4.85 -11.90 4.33
CA GLN A 64 5.14 -10.49 4.60
C GLN A 64 3.85 -9.69 4.79
N ALA A 65 2.83 -9.90 3.95
CA ALA A 65 1.55 -9.21 4.06
C ALA A 65 0.85 -9.46 5.40
N GLU A 66 0.82 -10.72 5.87
CA GLU A 66 0.21 -11.07 7.16
C GLU A 66 1.00 -10.50 8.35
N VAL A 67 2.34 -10.51 8.29
CA VAL A 67 3.21 -9.88 9.31
C VAL A 67 2.94 -8.38 9.42
N ILE A 68 2.85 -7.69 8.27
CA ILE A 68 2.56 -6.26 8.26
C ILE A 68 1.13 -6.01 8.75
N LYS A 69 0.15 -6.80 8.31
CA LYS A 69 -1.24 -6.70 8.79
C LYS A 69 -1.31 -6.75 10.31
N SER A 70 -0.69 -7.75 10.95
CA SER A 70 -0.71 -7.86 12.42
C SER A 70 -0.12 -6.63 13.12
N LYS A 71 0.94 -6.04 12.56
CA LYS A 71 1.55 -4.81 13.10
C LYS A 71 0.65 -3.58 12.92
N VAL A 72 0.05 -3.42 11.75
CA VAL A 72 -0.86 -2.29 11.46
C VAL A 72 -2.12 -2.39 12.32
N GLU A 73 -2.72 -3.58 12.46
CA GLU A 73 -3.90 -3.79 13.31
C GLU A 73 -3.58 -3.46 14.79
N SER A 74 -2.39 -3.82 15.27
CA SER A 74 -1.94 -3.50 16.63
C SER A 74 -1.74 -2.00 16.87
N SER A 75 -1.57 -1.21 15.82
CA SER A 75 -1.38 0.24 15.89
C SER A 75 -2.69 1.04 15.88
N GLY A 76 -3.84 0.39 15.64
CA GLY A 76 -5.15 1.03 15.66
C GLY A 76 -5.48 1.92 14.44
N MET A 77 -4.74 1.79 13.34
CA MET A 77 -4.87 2.62 12.13
C MET A 77 -6.10 2.32 11.25
N GLY A 78 -6.96 1.37 11.65
CA GLY A 78 -8.20 1.04 10.96
C GLY A 78 -8.29 -0.43 10.54
N ASN A 79 -9.17 -0.71 9.58
CA ASN A 79 -9.37 -2.06 9.06
C ASN A 79 -8.28 -2.42 8.05
N VAL A 80 -7.69 -3.61 8.20
CA VAL A 80 -6.59 -4.07 7.35
C VAL A 80 -6.96 -5.39 6.67
N PHE A 81 -6.73 -5.46 5.37
CA PHE A 81 -7.04 -6.64 4.55
C PHE A 81 -5.81 -7.09 3.79
N VAL A 82 -5.56 -8.40 3.79
CA VAL A 82 -4.57 -9.02 2.90
C VAL A 82 -5.31 -9.49 1.66
N VAL A 83 -4.90 -8.97 0.51
CA VAL A 83 -5.49 -9.30 -0.80
C VAL A 83 -4.44 -9.96 -1.69
N THR A 84 -4.90 -10.94 -2.44
CA THR A 84 -4.12 -11.65 -3.46
C THR A 84 -4.97 -11.75 -4.70
N ASN A 85 -4.35 -11.84 -5.88
CA ASN A 85 -5.12 -12.26 -7.04
C ASN A 85 -5.69 -13.66 -6.77
N VAL A 86 -6.91 -13.90 -7.22
CA VAL A 86 -7.44 -15.25 -7.33
C VAL A 86 -7.23 -15.60 -8.80
N ILE A 87 -6.04 -16.07 -9.16
CA ILE A 87 -5.93 -16.86 -10.39
C ILE A 87 -6.38 -18.25 -9.98
N THR A 88 -7.70 -18.47 -9.97
CA THR A 88 -8.22 -19.84 -10.09
C THR A 88 -7.64 -20.43 -11.36
N PRO A 89 -6.96 -21.59 -11.31
CA PRO A 89 -6.56 -22.30 -12.52
C PRO A 89 -7.78 -22.70 -13.36
#